data_AF-I0Z3Q7-F1
#
_entry.id   AF-I0Z3Q7-F1
#
_cell.length_a   1.000
_cell.length_b   1.000
_cell.length_c   1.000
_cell.angle_alpha   90.00
_cell.angle_beta   90.00
_cell.angle_gamma   90.00
#
_symmetry.space_group_name_H-M   'P 1'
#
loop_
_entity.id
_entity.type
_entity.pdbx_description
1 polymer ?
#
loop_
_entity_poly.entity_id
_entity_poly.type
_entity_poly.pdbx_seq_one_letter_code
_entity_poly.pdbx_strand_id
1 'polypeptide(L)'
;MDQQLSAAPLQPHAPAPQGWLSLWVTLITIVSVLFFNYINGGRVQALDWTVAAFVVLLPLVSTLWWAFERRERALSELAQVKTLLQHIALAHRDWLPTGVLPATHLQQTQALLHTLTDGMRAYFLPPRFYSTEFPYAGLKLKMMRIAQERAKQMRRITTCFHRLARSSEVLRTAGLGDAHLTKLAEWNFQLQVSFERMANTKEYRTPQGIRALSRCYVSLLIPIFFGPYYASLNAGVGTAFAVIFAIVMNLGTVGVLQAAIALEDPFDNQGLDGIYVDESLYEAEQAIYFTDDETDFLAHNKSDSMGNPLHGNSMKEDLKLQLSKDGNTTVGDSVNELPHSTADVEAPPHH
;
A
#
# COMPACT_ATOMS: atom_id res chain seq x y z
N MET A 1 24.72 -34.59 -13.24
CA MET A 1 23.80 -35.42 -12.43
C MET A 1 22.73 -34.48 -11.90
N ASP A 2 21.92 -34.06 -12.87
CA ASP A 2 20.86 -33.07 -12.71
C ASP A 2 19.67 -33.74 -12.05
N GLN A 3 19.36 -33.31 -10.83
CA GLN A 3 18.06 -33.59 -10.25
C GLN A 3 17.28 -32.29 -10.24
N GLN A 4 16.53 -32.10 -11.33
CA GLN A 4 15.40 -31.18 -11.38
C GLN A 4 14.42 -31.54 -10.25
N LEU A 5 14.63 -30.94 -9.08
CA LEU A 5 13.61 -30.86 -8.04
C LEU A 5 12.62 -29.79 -8.46
N SER A 6 11.59 -30.25 -9.16
CA SER A 6 10.36 -29.54 -9.48
C SER A 6 10.00 -28.57 -8.36
N ALA A 7 10.04 -27.27 -8.68
CA ALA A 7 9.53 -26.22 -7.84
C ALA A 7 8.00 -26.34 -7.83
N ALA A 8 7.47 -27.13 -6.89
CA ALA A 8 6.07 -27.07 -6.58
C ALA A 8 5.75 -25.62 -6.15
N PRO A 9 4.80 -24.92 -6.80
CA PRO A 9 4.38 -23.61 -6.33
C PRO A 9 3.90 -23.75 -4.89
N LEU A 10 4.42 -22.90 -4.00
CA LEU A 10 3.89 -22.74 -2.66
C LEU A 10 2.38 -22.54 -2.79
N GLN A 11 1.61 -23.57 -2.45
CA GLN A 11 0.15 -23.49 -2.49
C GLN A 11 -0.29 -22.28 -1.65
N PRO A 12 -1.27 -21.50 -2.10
CA PRO A 12 -1.86 -20.46 -1.27
C PRO A 12 -2.40 -21.17 -0.03
N HIS A 13 -1.74 -20.94 1.10
CA HIS A 13 -2.25 -21.41 2.38
C HIS A 13 -3.65 -20.81 2.54
N ALA A 14 -4.66 -21.68 2.66
CA ALA A 14 -5.98 -21.24 3.06
C ALA A 14 -5.80 -20.36 4.32
N PRO A 15 -6.41 -19.16 4.37
CA PRO A 15 -6.26 -18.30 5.52
C PRO A 15 -6.68 -19.12 6.74
N ALA A 16 -5.77 -19.29 7.70
CA ALA A 16 -6.10 -19.94 8.96
C ALA A 16 -7.37 -19.24 9.49
N PRO A 17 -8.44 -19.98 9.81
CA PRO A 17 -9.76 -19.37 9.94
C PRO A 17 -9.79 -18.53 11.22
N GLN A 18 -9.47 -17.25 11.07
CA GLN A 18 -9.34 -16.23 12.11
C GLN A 18 -10.65 -16.05 12.90
N GLY A 19 -11.78 -16.51 12.34
CA GLY A 19 -13.08 -16.59 13.00
C GLY A 19 -13.18 -17.64 14.12
N TRP A 20 -12.28 -18.63 14.21
CA TRP A 20 -12.36 -19.61 15.30
C TRP A 20 -12.02 -18.98 16.64
N LEU A 21 -11.10 -18.00 16.66
CA LEU A 21 -10.75 -17.28 17.88
C LEU A 21 -12.00 -16.57 18.44
N SER A 22 -12.70 -15.77 17.64
CA SER A 22 -13.89 -15.04 18.09
C SER A 22 -14.99 -15.98 18.58
N LEU A 23 -15.21 -17.11 17.89
CA LEU A 23 -16.15 -18.15 18.34
C LEU A 23 -15.77 -18.76 19.69
N TRP A 24 -14.48 -19.09 19.90
CA TRP A 24 -14.03 -19.61 21.19
C TRP A 24 -14.12 -18.58 22.31
N VAL A 25 -13.68 -17.35 22.08
CA VAL A 25 -13.75 -16.31 23.11
C VAL A 25 -15.22 -16.02 23.47
N THR A 26 -16.11 -15.92 22.48
CA THR A 26 -17.55 -15.70 22.74
C THR A 26 -18.19 -16.84 23.51
N LEU A 27 -17.86 -18.10 23.18
CA LEU A 27 -18.33 -19.27 23.93
C LEU A 27 -17.85 -19.23 25.38
N ILE A 28 -16.56 -18.93 25.62
CA ILE A 28 -15.99 -18.82 26.97
C ILE A 28 -16.68 -17.68 27.74
N THR A 29 -16.97 -16.55 27.09
CA THR A 29 -17.71 -15.44 27.72
C THR A 29 -19.10 -15.88 28.14
N ILE A 30 -19.86 -16.54 27.25
CA ILE A 30 -21.23 -17.01 27.57
C ILE A 30 -21.18 -17.99 28.76
N VAL A 31 -20.27 -18.97 28.71
CA VAL A 31 -20.10 -19.95 29.79
C VAL A 31 -19.75 -19.26 31.10
N SER A 32 -18.84 -18.29 31.08
CA SER A 32 -18.44 -17.52 32.26
C SER A 32 -19.63 -16.76 32.87
N VAL A 33 -20.39 -16.01 32.06
CA VAL A 33 -21.57 -15.27 32.55
C VAL A 33 -22.61 -16.21 33.16
N LEU A 34 -22.91 -17.33 32.49
CA LEU A 34 -23.88 -18.31 32.99
C LEU A 34 -23.40 -18.99 34.27
N PHE A 35 -22.12 -19.33 34.37
CA PHE A 35 -21.51 -19.94 35.53
C PHE A 35 -21.60 -19.04 36.78
N PHE A 36 -21.22 -17.77 36.66
CA PHE A 36 -21.29 -16.83 37.78
C PHE A 36 -22.73 -16.50 38.17
N ASN A 37 -23.64 -16.48 37.19
CA ASN A 37 -25.05 -16.29 37.47
C ASN A 37 -25.66 -17.50 38.21
N TYR A 38 -25.26 -18.73 37.83
CA TYR A 38 -25.70 -19.96 38.49
C TYR A 38 -25.20 -20.06 39.93
N ILE A 39 -23.91 -19.80 40.18
CA ILE A 39 -23.30 -19.98 41.51
C ILE A 39 -23.78 -18.93 42.51
N ASN A 40 -23.85 -17.66 42.10
CA ASN A 40 -24.06 -16.54 43.03
C ASN A 40 -25.44 -15.89 42.89
N GLY A 41 -26.34 -16.45 42.07
CA GLY A 41 -27.67 -15.89 41.82
C GLY A 41 -27.63 -14.44 41.34
N GLY A 42 -26.59 -14.05 40.60
CA GLY A 42 -26.36 -12.67 40.14
C GLY A 42 -25.88 -11.68 41.20
N ARG A 43 -25.57 -12.12 42.43
CA ARG A 43 -25.09 -11.26 43.54
C ARG A 43 -23.58 -11.37 43.73
N VAL A 44 -22.82 -11.01 42.69
CA VAL A 44 -21.35 -10.94 42.77
C VAL A 44 -20.92 -9.49 42.87
N GLN A 45 -19.91 -9.20 43.70
CA GLN A 45 -19.29 -7.88 43.72
C GLN A 45 -18.63 -7.63 42.36
N ALA A 46 -19.12 -6.60 41.66
CA ALA A 46 -18.61 -6.24 40.36
C ALA A 46 -17.15 -5.79 40.46
N LEU A 47 -16.30 -6.37 39.63
CA LEU A 47 -14.96 -5.83 39.40
C LEU A 47 -15.09 -4.49 38.68
N ASP A 48 -14.32 -3.49 39.09
CA ASP A 48 -14.34 -2.19 38.45
C ASP A 48 -13.76 -2.28 37.02
N TRP A 49 -14.44 -1.67 36.06
CA TRP A 49 -14.02 -1.64 34.66
C TRP A 49 -12.70 -0.88 34.48
N THR A 50 -12.36 0.02 35.40
CA THR A 50 -11.08 0.73 35.37
C THR A 50 -9.90 -0.25 35.25
N VAL A 51 -9.92 -1.38 35.96
CA VAL A 51 -8.84 -2.37 35.93
C VAL A 51 -8.68 -2.99 34.54
N ALA A 52 -9.76 -3.37 33.85
CA ALA A 52 -9.60 -3.87 32.47
C ALA A 52 -9.24 -2.78 31.48
N ALA A 53 -9.69 -1.54 31.70
CA ALA A 53 -9.28 -0.44 30.84
C ALA A 53 -7.75 -0.27 30.86
N PHE A 54 -7.14 -0.27 32.06
CA PHE A 54 -5.69 -0.11 32.21
C PHE A 54 -4.89 -1.37 31.85
N VAL A 55 -5.34 -2.55 32.27
CA VAL A 55 -4.56 -3.79 32.09
C VAL A 55 -4.73 -4.38 30.69
N VAL A 56 -5.91 -4.23 30.07
CA VAL A 56 -6.22 -4.92 28.81
C VAL A 56 -6.44 -3.96 27.65
N LEU A 57 -7.35 -2.99 27.79
CA LEU A 57 -7.69 -2.11 26.67
C LEU A 57 -6.53 -1.21 26.25
N LEU A 58 -5.79 -0.64 27.21
CA LEU A 58 -4.68 0.25 26.91
C LEU A 58 -3.57 -0.48 26.12
N PRO A 59 -3.01 -1.63 26.58
CA PRO A 59 -2.02 -2.35 25.79
C PRO A 59 -2.56 -2.77 24.42
N LEU A 60 -3.84 -3.17 24.34
CA LEU A 60 -4.47 -3.57 23.09
C LEU A 60 -4.51 -2.42 22.07
N VAL A 61 -4.97 -1.24 22.49
CA VAL A 61 -4.99 -0.04 21.64
C VAL A 61 -3.57 0.37 21.26
N SER A 62 -2.60 0.29 22.17
CA SER A 62 -1.19 0.56 21.85
C SER A 62 -0.64 -0.40 20.79
N THR A 63 -0.99 -1.69 20.85
CA THR A 63 -0.56 -2.65 19.81
C THR A 63 -1.14 -2.33 18.44
N LEU A 64 -2.40 -1.90 18.38
CA LEU A 64 -3.03 -1.45 17.14
C LEU A 64 -2.34 -0.20 16.59
N TRP A 65 -2.07 0.78 17.45
CA TRP A 65 -1.37 2.01 17.07
C TRP A 65 -0.01 1.73 16.44
N TRP A 66 0.80 0.86 17.06
CA TRP A 66 2.10 0.49 16.51
C TRP A 66 2.01 -0.26 15.18
N ALA A 67 0.95 -1.07 14.97
CA ALA A 67 0.70 -1.73 13.70
C ALA A 67 0.38 -0.70 12.59
N PHE A 68 -0.48 0.28 12.88
CA PHE A 68 -0.77 1.38 11.96
C PHE A 68 0.47 2.21 11.62
N GLU A 69 1.22 2.64 12.63
CA GLU A 69 2.41 3.47 12.41
C GLU A 69 3.45 2.76 11.54
N ARG A 70 3.56 1.42 11.70
CA ARG A 70 4.43 0.60 10.87
C ARG A 70 3.98 0.55 9.41
N ARG A 71 2.67 0.43 9.16
CA ARG A 71 2.10 0.51 7.82
C ARG A 71 2.40 1.86 7.18
N GLU A 72 2.17 2.96 7.89
CA GLU A 72 2.44 4.31 7.39
C GLU A 72 3.92 4.52 7.08
N ARG A 73 4.82 4.02 7.94
CA ARG A 73 6.26 4.01 7.65
C ARG A 73 6.61 3.22 6.38
N ALA A 74 6.01 2.04 6.19
CA ALA A 74 6.23 1.25 4.97
C ALA A 74 5.73 1.98 3.70
N LEU A 75 4.57 2.64 3.79
CA LEU A 75 4.00 3.41 2.69
C LEU A 75 4.86 4.62 2.32
N SER A 76 5.38 5.33 3.33
CA SER A 76 6.28 6.47 3.13
C SER A 76 7.59 6.05 2.44
N GLU A 77 8.20 4.94 2.86
CA GLU A 77 9.42 4.44 2.24
C GLU A 77 9.17 3.90 0.81
N LEU A 78 8.00 3.32 0.56
CA LEU A 78 7.60 2.90 -0.79
C LEU A 78 7.46 4.10 -1.73
N ALA A 79 6.89 5.21 -1.27
CA ALA A 79 6.83 6.46 -2.05
C ALA A 79 8.23 7.00 -2.38
N GLN A 80 9.17 6.94 -1.42
CA GLN A 80 10.57 7.30 -1.65
C GLN A 80 11.22 6.39 -2.70
N VAL A 81 10.99 5.08 -2.64
CA VAL A 81 11.47 4.14 -3.66
C VAL A 81 10.97 4.52 -5.06
N LYS A 82 9.65 4.74 -5.22
CA LYS A 82 9.06 5.09 -6.53
C LYS A 82 9.70 6.35 -7.12
N THR A 83 9.79 7.41 -6.31
CA THR A 83 10.35 8.70 -6.74
C THR A 83 11.83 8.61 -7.06
N LEU A 84 12.62 7.90 -6.25
CA LEU A 84 14.06 7.72 -6.50
C LEU A 84 14.32 6.88 -7.75
N LEU A 85 13.54 5.81 -8.00
CA LEU A 85 13.63 5.02 -9.23
C LEU A 85 13.43 5.90 -10.48
N GLN A 86 12.40 6.75 -10.47
CA GLN A 86 12.10 7.68 -11.55
C GLN A 86 13.20 8.73 -11.74
N HIS A 87 13.66 9.36 -10.66
CA HIS A 87 14.73 10.37 -10.74
C HIS A 87 16.06 9.79 -11.22
N ILE A 88 16.40 8.57 -10.80
CA ILE A 88 17.59 7.87 -11.29
C ILE A 88 17.45 7.57 -12.80
N ALA A 89 16.28 7.11 -13.26
CA ALA A 89 16.04 6.86 -14.68
C ALA A 89 16.18 8.15 -15.51
N LEU A 90 15.50 9.22 -15.09
CA LEU A 90 15.54 10.52 -15.77
C LEU A 90 16.96 11.11 -15.80
N ALA A 91 17.75 10.93 -14.73
CA ALA A 91 19.14 11.40 -14.70
C ALA A 91 20.03 10.68 -15.73
N HIS A 92 19.86 9.37 -15.90
CA HIS A 92 20.61 8.61 -16.89
C HIS A 92 20.18 8.92 -18.33
N ARG A 93 18.97 9.48 -18.53
CA ARG A 93 18.44 9.88 -19.84
C ARG A 93 18.75 11.32 -20.22
N ASP A 94 18.49 12.27 -19.32
CA ASP A 94 18.34 13.70 -19.66
C ASP A 94 19.56 14.57 -19.33
N TRP A 95 20.43 14.15 -18.41
CA TRP A 95 21.52 15.01 -17.92
C TRP A 95 22.65 15.24 -18.92
N LEU A 96 22.71 14.45 -19.97
CA LEU A 96 23.67 14.55 -21.05
C LEU A 96 22.92 14.57 -22.38
N PRO A 97 23.42 15.32 -23.38
CA PRO A 97 22.78 15.39 -24.69
C PRO A 97 22.84 14.04 -25.41
N THR A 98 21.84 13.81 -26.27
CA THR A 98 21.74 12.60 -27.09
C THR A 98 22.97 12.46 -28.00
N GLY A 99 23.51 11.23 -28.07
CA GLY A 99 24.69 10.90 -28.90
C GLY A 99 26.04 10.91 -28.18
N VAL A 100 26.13 11.44 -26.95
CA VAL A 100 27.36 11.35 -26.13
C VAL A 100 27.44 10.00 -25.41
N LEU A 101 26.29 9.45 -25.02
CA LEU A 101 26.23 8.16 -24.33
C LEU A 101 26.27 6.98 -25.31
N PRO A 102 26.79 5.82 -24.88
CA PRO A 102 26.65 4.58 -25.61
C PRO A 102 25.16 4.25 -25.85
N ALA A 103 24.81 3.83 -27.06
CA ALA A 103 23.43 3.49 -27.44
C ALA A 103 22.78 2.43 -26.53
N THR A 104 23.58 1.54 -25.92
CA THR A 104 23.10 0.49 -25.02
C THR A 104 22.92 0.96 -23.57
N HIS A 105 23.39 2.15 -23.21
CA HIS A 105 23.44 2.57 -21.81
C HIS A 105 22.05 2.74 -21.20
N LEU A 106 21.15 3.43 -21.91
CA LEU A 106 19.79 3.67 -21.44
C LEU A 106 19.02 2.35 -21.22
N GLN A 107 19.07 1.46 -22.22
CA GLN A 107 18.45 0.13 -22.15
C GLN A 107 19.04 -0.71 -20.99
N GLN A 108 20.35 -0.63 -20.75
CA GLN A 108 20.99 -1.33 -19.63
C GLN A 108 20.52 -0.78 -18.28
N THR A 109 20.43 0.55 -18.13
CA THR A 109 19.96 1.19 -16.90
C THR A 109 18.50 0.83 -16.64
N GLN A 110 17.63 0.90 -17.64
CA GLN A 110 16.22 0.47 -17.52
C GLN A 110 16.10 -1.01 -17.12
N ALA A 111 16.87 -1.90 -17.75
CA ALA A 111 16.90 -3.32 -17.39
C ALA A 111 17.40 -3.56 -15.96
N LEU A 112 18.34 -2.75 -15.46
CA LEU A 112 18.78 -2.80 -14.06
C LEU A 112 17.68 -2.32 -13.11
N LEU A 113 16.96 -1.25 -13.44
CA LEU A 113 15.85 -0.76 -12.62
C LEU A 113 14.70 -1.77 -12.57
N HIS A 114 14.35 -2.41 -13.70
CA HIS A 114 13.38 -3.52 -13.73
C HIS A 114 13.86 -4.73 -12.92
N THR A 115 15.15 -5.10 -13.04
CA THR A 115 15.70 -6.21 -12.23
C THR A 115 15.64 -5.90 -10.74
N LEU A 116 15.77 -4.62 -10.37
CA LEU A 116 15.66 -4.15 -9.00
C LEU A 116 14.22 -4.21 -8.50
N THR A 117 13.25 -3.67 -9.26
CA THR A 117 11.82 -3.72 -8.89
C THR A 117 11.33 -5.16 -8.76
N ASP A 118 11.70 -6.05 -9.68
CA ASP A 118 11.41 -7.49 -9.59
C ASP A 118 12.04 -8.15 -8.36
N GLY A 119 13.28 -7.79 -8.05
CA GLY A 119 13.95 -8.25 -6.84
C GLY A 119 13.19 -7.83 -5.59
N MET A 120 12.73 -6.57 -5.54
CA MET A 120 11.93 -6.03 -4.45
C MET A 120 10.58 -6.76 -4.34
N ARG A 121 9.84 -6.95 -5.45
CA ARG A 121 8.60 -7.74 -5.48
C ARG A 121 8.82 -9.15 -4.92
N ALA A 122 9.83 -9.86 -5.43
CA ALA A 122 10.16 -11.21 -5.00
C ALA A 122 10.57 -11.29 -3.50
N TYR A 123 11.06 -10.20 -2.92
CA TYR A 123 11.39 -10.11 -1.50
C TYR A 123 10.17 -9.76 -0.63
N PHE A 124 9.29 -8.86 -1.08
CA PHE A 124 8.17 -8.31 -0.32
C PHE A 124 6.84 -9.07 -0.45
N LEU A 125 6.57 -9.77 -1.55
CA LEU A 125 5.29 -10.48 -1.72
C LEU A 125 5.14 -11.78 -0.90
N PRO A 126 6.17 -12.63 -0.73
CA PRO A 126 5.96 -13.91 -0.05
C PRO A 126 5.58 -13.73 1.44
N PRO A 127 4.53 -14.42 1.93
CA PRO A 127 4.14 -14.37 3.33
C PRO A 127 5.22 -15.00 4.20
N ARG A 128 5.45 -14.46 5.41
CA ARG A 128 6.49 -14.98 6.31
C ARG A 128 5.94 -16.01 7.28
N PHE A 129 6.77 -17.01 7.56
CA PHE A 129 6.45 -18.13 8.44
C PHE A 129 6.00 -17.73 9.86
N TYR A 130 6.61 -16.68 10.43
CA TYR A 130 6.24 -16.17 11.77
C TYR A 130 4.97 -15.30 11.79
N SER A 131 4.22 -15.26 10.68
CA SER A 131 2.96 -14.51 10.57
C SER A 131 1.82 -15.28 11.22
N THR A 132 1.75 -16.59 10.92
CA THR A 132 0.56 -17.41 11.18
C THR A 132 0.81 -18.61 12.10
N GLU A 133 2.02 -19.19 12.12
CA GLU A 133 2.28 -20.46 12.82
C GLU A 133 3.31 -20.35 13.96
N PHE A 134 3.07 -21.07 15.05
CA PHE A 134 4.01 -21.20 16.17
C PHE A 134 5.14 -22.19 15.82
N PRO A 135 6.42 -21.81 15.95
CA PRO A 135 7.54 -22.56 15.36
C PRO A 135 8.00 -23.82 16.11
N TYR A 136 7.25 -24.34 17.10
CA TYR A 136 7.82 -25.31 18.05
C TYR A 136 7.74 -26.80 17.64
N ALA A 137 7.10 -27.17 16.53
CA ALA A 137 7.00 -28.57 16.11
C ALA A 137 7.61 -28.82 14.71
N GLY A 138 8.81 -29.41 14.62
CA GLY A 138 9.34 -30.04 13.40
C GLY A 138 9.66 -29.14 12.19
N LEU A 139 9.60 -27.82 12.34
CA LEU A 139 9.57 -26.85 11.24
C LEU A 139 10.94 -26.29 10.79
N LYS A 140 12.04 -26.72 11.42
CA LYS A 140 13.39 -26.18 11.18
C LYS A 140 13.79 -26.20 9.71
N LEU A 141 13.42 -27.25 8.97
CA LEU A 141 13.74 -27.38 7.53
C LEU A 141 12.99 -26.36 6.67
N LYS A 142 11.71 -26.09 6.98
CA LYS A 142 10.90 -25.07 6.29
C LYS A 142 11.44 -23.67 6.56
N MET A 143 11.80 -23.38 7.81
CA MET A 143 12.40 -22.11 8.22
C MET A 143 13.75 -21.86 7.51
N MET A 144 14.58 -22.90 7.43
CA MET A 144 15.88 -22.82 6.76
C MET A 144 15.73 -22.52 5.26
N ARG A 145 14.77 -23.16 4.57
CA ARG A 145 14.49 -22.90 3.15
C ARG A 145 14.07 -21.44 2.91
N ILE A 146 13.17 -20.92 3.74
CA ILE A 146 12.69 -19.53 3.64
C ILE A 146 13.82 -18.53 3.92
N ALA A 147 14.65 -18.80 4.92
CA ALA A 147 15.82 -17.99 5.22
C ALA A 147 16.84 -18.00 4.06
N GLN A 148 17.03 -19.15 3.40
CA GLN A 148 17.91 -19.28 2.26
C GLN A 148 17.39 -18.53 1.02
N GLU A 149 16.10 -18.65 0.71
CA GLU A 149 15.46 -17.88 -0.36
C GLU A 149 15.56 -16.37 -0.12
N ARG A 150 15.34 -15.92 1.13
CA ARG A 150 15.53 -14.53 1.54
C ARG A 150 16.96 -14.06 1.28
N ALA A 151 17.96 -14.83 1.72
CA ALA A 151 19.36 -14.49 1.52
C ALA A 151 19.72 -14.42 0.01
N LYS A 152 19.13 -15.29 -0.81
CA LYS A 152 19.29 -15.26 -2.27
C LYS A 152 18.71 -13.98 -2.87
N GLN A 153 17.48 -13.59 -2.51
CA GLN A 153 16.87 -12.35 -3.02
C GLN A 153 17.61 -11.11 -2.56
N MET A 154 18.00 -11.05 -1.28
CA MET A 154 18.80 -9.94 -0.76
C MET A 154 20.10 -9.78 -1.54
N ARG A 155 20.85 -10.87 -1.77
CA ARG A 155 22.08 -10.83 -2.58
C ARG A 155 21.84 -10.34 -4.01
N ARG A 156 20.74 -10.77 -4.64
CA ARG A 156 20.35 -10.30 -5.99
C ARG A 156 20.13 -8.80 -6.00
N ILE A 157 19.40 -8.27 -5.03
CA ILE A 157 19.11 -6.83 -4.88
C ILE A 157 20.40 -6.05 -4.64
N THR A 158 21.23 -6.46 -3.68
CA THR A 158 22.53 -5.81 -3.41
C THR A 158 23.44 -5.80 -4.63
N THR A 159 23.49 -6.90 -5.38
CA THR A 159 24.26 -6.97 -6.63
C THR A 159 23.71 -6.00 -7.67
N CYS A 160 22.39 -5.84 -7.75
CA CYS A 160 21.74 -4.89 -8.64
C CYS A 160 22.10 -3.44 -8.28
N PHE A 161 22.08 -3.08 -6.99
CA PHE A 161 22.54 -1.77 -6.52
C PHE A 161 23.99 -1.47 -6.92
N HIS A 162 24.90 -2.44 -6.76
CA HIS A 162 26.29 -2.26 -7.22
C HIS A 162 26.40 -2.05 -8.73
N ARG A 163 25.58 -2.74 -9.52
CA ARG A 163 25.55 -2.56 -10.99
C ARG A 163 24.99 -1.20 -11.39
N LEU A 164 23.98 -0.70 -10.68
CA LEU A 164 23.39 0.63 -10.88
C LEU A 164 24.35 1.76 -10.46
N ALA A 165 25.07 1.59 -9.35
CA ALA A 165 26.15 2.52 -8.99
C ALA A 165 27.24 2.54 -10.07
N ARG A 166 27.60 1.38 -10.64
CA ARG A 166 28.58 1.29 -11.73
C ARG A 166 28.08 1.90 -13.05
N SER A 167 26.78 1.87 -13.35
CA SER A 167 26.26 2.55 -14.55
C SER A 167 26.45 4.06 -14.46
N SER A 168 26.45 4.62 -13.24
CA SER A 168 26.71 6.06 -13.02
C SER A 168 28.13 6.46 -13.43
N GLU A 169 29.12 5.55 -13.37
CA GLU A 169 30.49 5.83 -13.84
C GLU A 169 30.56 6.01 -15.36
N VAL A 170 29.63 5.43 -16.13
CA VAL A 170 29.56 5.65 -17.58
C VAL A 170 29.24 7.12 -17.88
N LEU A 171 28.34 7.73 -17.10
CA LEU A 171 28.02 9.16 -17.22
C LEU A 171 29.25 10.03 -16.90
N ARG A 172 30.06 9.63 -15.93
CA ARG A 172 31.34 10.30 -15.63
C ARG A 172 32.29 10.28 -16.81
N THR A 173 32.48 9.10 -17.44
CA THR A 173 33.35 8.99 -18.62
C THR A 173 32.82 9.76 -19.84
N ALA A 174 31.50 9.98 -19.90
CA ALA A 174 30.84 10.80 -20.92
C ALA A 174 30.92 12.31 -20.67
N GLY A 175 31.59 12.74 -19.58
CA GLY A 175 31.82 14.15 -19.27
C GLY A 175 30.78 14.80 -18.36
N LEU A 176 29.96 14.02 -17.65
CA LEU A 176 29.05 14.56 -16.63
C LEU A 176 29.85 15.19 -15.48
N GLY A 177 29.46 16.40 -15.05
CA GLY A 177 30.13 17.10 -13.95
C GLY A 177 30.01 16.39 -12.59
N ASP A 178 31.05 16.52 -11.76
CA ASP A 178 31.15 15.86 -10.45
C ASP A 178 29.99 16.17 -9.49
N ALA A 179 29.40 17.36 -9.59
CA ALA A 179 28.24 17.76 -8.78
C ALA A 179 27.00 16.89 -9.08
N HIS A 180 26.71 16.63 -10.36
CA HIS A 180 25.60 15.78 -10.76
C HIS A 180 25.86 14.32 -10.40
N LEU A 181 27.09 13.84 -10.57
CA LEU A 181 27.48 12.49 -10.15
C LEU A 181 27.30 12.27 -8.65
N THR A 182 27.71 13.25 -7.84
CA THR A 182 27.50 13.21 -6.38
C THR A 182 26.00 13.14 -6.04
N LYS A 183 25.17 13.89 -6.76
CA LYS A 183 23.71 13.86 -6.59
C LYS A 183 23.10 12.49 -6.95
N LEU A 184 23.58 11.87 -8.02
CA LEU A 184 23.14 10.54 -8.44
C LEU A 184 23.59 9.45 -7.46
N ALA A 185 24.80 9.54 -6.93
CA ALA A 185 25.30 8.64 -5.89
C ALA A 185 24.45 8.75 -4.62
N GLU A 186 24.08 9.98 -4.22
CA GLU A 186 23.17 10.22 -3.10
C GLU A 186 21.80 9.58 -3.34
N TRP A 187 21.21 9.72 -4.52
CA TRP A 187 19.93 9.07 -4.84
C TRP A 187 20.01 7.54 -4.81
N ASN A 188 21.08 6.95 -5.33
CA ASN A 188 21.32 5.51 -5.24
C ASN A 188 21.43 5.05 -3.78
N PHE A 189 22.15 5.80 -2.95
CA PHE A 189 22.27 5.52 -1.52
C PHE A 189 20.91 5.61 -0.81
N GLN A 190 20.14 6.69 -1.05
CA GLN A 190 18.81 6.85 -0.46
C GLN A 190 17.86 5.73 -0.89
N LEU A 191 17.92 5.29 -2.16
CA LEU A 191 17.09 4.19 -2.64
C LEU A 191 17.40 2.88 -1.90
N GLN A 192 18.70 2.62 -1.67
CA GLN A 192 19.14 1.48 -0.87
C GLN A 192 18.68 1.59 0.59
N VAL A 193 18.78 2.78 1.19
CA VAL A 193 18.31 3.03 2.56
C VAL A 193 16.81 2.79 2.68
N SER A 194 15.99 3.32 1.77
CA SER A 194 14.54 3.10 1.78
C SER A 194 14.18 1.63 1.61
N PHE A 195 14.87 0.91 0.72
CA PHE A 195 14.73 -0.55 0.61
C PHE A 195 15.04 -1.26 1.93
N GLU A 196 16.15 -0.95 2.60
CA GLU A 196 16.53 -1.57 3.87
C GLU A 196 15.53 -1.21 5.00
N ARG A 197 14.99 0.01 5.01
CA ARG A 197 13.93 0.41 5.95
C ARG A 197 12.63 -0.35 5.73
N MET A 198 12.22 -0.54 4.48
CA MET A 198 11.10 -1.42 4.14
C MET A 198 11.39 -2.88 4.54
N ALA A 199 12.62 -3.36 4.28
CA ALA A 199 13.03 -4.72 4.66
C ALA A 199 13.03 -4.94 6.17
N ASN A 200 13.51 -3.96 6.95
CA ASN A 200 13.42 -3.94 8.41
C ASN A 200 11.97 -3.92 8.86
N THR A 201 11.14 -3.12 8.19
CA THR A 201 9.70 -3.08 8.43
C THR A 201 9.03 -4.41 8.10
N LYS A 202 9.54 -5.23 7.19
CA LYS A 202 9.04 -6.60 6.96
C LYS A 202 9.57 -7.60 7.99
N GLU A 203 10.85 -7.49 8.37
CA GLU A 203 11.56 -8.47 9.20
C GLU A 203 11.26 -8.32 10.69
N TYR A 204 11.35 -7.10 11.22
CA TYR A 204 11.18 -6.82 12.64
C TYR A 204 9.71 -6.48 12.93
N ARG A 205 8.98 -7.51 13.39
CA ARG A 205 7.56 -7.42 13.77
C ARG A 205 7.35 -6.94 15.20
N THR A 206 6.07 -6.79 15.59
CA THR A 206 5.73 -6.59 17.00
C THR A 206 6.34 -7.73 17.84
N PRO A 207 6.90 -7.43 19.03
CA PRO A 207 7.53 -8.45 19.85
C PRO A 207 6.57 -9.61 20.15
N GLN A 208 7.04 -10.85 19.95
CA GLN A 208 6.22 -12.06 20.16
C GLN A 208 5.60 -12.12 21.57
N GLY A 209 6.31 -11.59 22.57
CA GLY A 209 5.80 -11.52 23.95
C GLY A 209 4.54 -10.66 24.08
N ILE A 210 4.53 -9.47 23.48
CA ILE A 210 3.37 -8.56 23.53
C ILE A 210 2.19 -9.20 22.77
N ARG A 211 2.46 -9.83 21.62
CA ARG A 211 1.43 -10.51 20.82
C ARG A 211 0.79 -11.67 21.58
N ALA A 212 1.59 -12.53 22.21
CA ALA A 212 1.10 -13.64 23.01
C ALA A 212 0.29 -13.14 24.22
N LEU A 213 0.76 -12.06 24.86
CA LEU A 213 0.10 -11.43 26.00
C LEU A 213 -1.25 -10.82 25.60
N SER A 214 -1.33 -10.04 24.51
CA SER A 214 -2.60 -9.48 24.02
C SER A 214 -3.62 -10.57 23.68
N ARG A 215 -3.17 -11.68 23.05
CA ARG A 215 -4.03 -12.84 22.79
C ARG A 215 -4.52 -13.50 24.07
N CYS A 216 -3.66 -13.67 25.06
CA CYS A 216 -4.03 -14.21 26.37
C CYS A 216 -5.04 -13.31 27.10
N TYR A 217 -4.81 -12.00 27.11
CA TYR A 217 -5.71 -11.06 27.78
C TYR A 217 -7.10 -11.02 27.17
N VAL A 218 -7.18 -10.98 25.83
CA VAL A 218 -8.47 -10.99 25.14
C VAL A 218 -9.16 -12.35 25.22
N SER A 219 -8.42 -13.46 25.10
CA SER A 219 -9.02 -14.80 25.00
C SER A 219 -9.35 -15.44 26.35
N LEU A 220 -8.56 -15.17 27.39
CA LEU A 220 -8.69 -15.80 28.72
C LEU A 220 -9.07 -14.77 29.79
N LEU A 221 -8.34 -13.65 29.87
CA LEU A 221 -8.48 -12.73 31.00
C LEU A 221 -9.83 -12.01 30.99
N ILE A 222 -10.23 -11.41 29.85
CA ILE A 222 -11.53 -10.72 29.74
C ILE A 222 -12.70 -11.67 30.04
N PRO A 223 -12.88 -12.80 29.34
CA PRO A 223 -14.05 -13.66 29.56
C PRO A 223 -14.16 -14.19 30.99
N ILE A 224 -13.04 -14.59 31.60
CA ILE A 224 -13.04 -15.25 32.92
C ILE A 224 -13.14 -14.22 34.04
N PHE A 225 -12.32 -13.17 34.04
CA PHE A 225 -12.28 -12.20 35.14
C PHE A 225 -13.45 -11.21 35.11
N PHE A 226 -14.03 -10.91 33.94
CA PHE A 226 -15.18 -10.00 33.82
C PHE A 226 -16.54 -10.72 33.83
N GLY A 227 -16.56 -12.06 33.83
CA GLY A 227 -17.77 -12.85 34.06
C GLY A 227 -18.62 -12.38 35.27
N PRO A 228 -18.01 -12.15 36.45
CA PRO A 228 -18.69 -11.60 37.63
C PRO A 228 -19.37 -10.25 37.39
N TYR A 229 -18.69 -9.35 36.68
CA TYR A 229 -19.22 -8.02 36.34
C TYR A 229 -20.47 -8.17 35.47
N TYR A 230 -20.41 -8.96 34.40
CA TYR A 230 -21.56 -9.19 33.54
C TYR A 230 -22.71 -9.91 34.28
N ALA A 231 -22.41 -10.88 35.15
CA ALA A 231 -23.41 -11.55 35.96
C ALA A 231 -24.11 -10.61 36.96
N SER A 232 -23.41 -9.61 37.49
CA SER A 232 -24.00 -8.59 38.38
C SER A 232 -25.08 -7.74 37.69
N LEU A 233 -24.98 -7.55 36.36
CA LEU A 233 -26.00 -6.82 35.58
C LEU A 233 -27.36 -7.56 35.56
N ASN A 234 -27.37 -8.87 35.80
CA ASN A 234 -28.61 -9.66 35.86
C ASN A 234 -29.55 -9.14 36.95
N ALA A 235 -29.01 -8.73 38.11
CA ALA A 235 -29.82 -8.30 39.25
C ALA A 235 -30.68 -7.06 38.98
N GLY A 236 -30.33 -6.26 37.96
CA GLY A 236 -31.08 -5.05 37.57
C GLY A 236 -31.84 -5.16 36.24
N VAL A 237 -31.28 -5.82 35.22
CA VAL A 237 -31.76 -5.74 33.82
C VAL A 237 -32.15 -7.11 33.24
N GLY A 238 -31.78 -8.20 33.92
CA GLY A 238 -32.05 -9.57 33.48
C GLY A 238 -30.90 -10.23 32.71
N THR A 239 -30.98 -11.56 32.61
CA THR A 239 -29.90 -12.42 32.11
C THR A 239 -29.61 -12.25 30.63
N ALA A 240 -30.66 -12.08 29.81
CA ALA A 240 -30.53 -11.93 28.37
C ALA A 240 -29.71 -10.68 28.01
N PHE A 241 -29.98 -9.56 28.69
CA PHE A 241 -29.22 -8.33 28.50
C PHE A 241 -27.76 -8.50 28.90
N ALA A 242 -27.48 -9.12 30.05
CA ALA A 242 -26.11 -9.38 30.50
C ALA A 242 -25.29 -10.19 29.49
N VAL A 243 -25.89 -11.25 28.91
CA VAL A 243 -25.23 -12.08 27.90
C VAL A 243 -25.00 -11.31 26.60
N ILE A 244 -26.00 -10.59 26.09
CA ILE A 244 -25.86 -9.79 24.87
C ILE A 244 -24.78 -8.71 25.05
N PHE A 245 -24.80 -8.01 26.17
CA PHE A 245 -23.81 -6.98 26.48
C PHE A 245 -22.39 -7.55 26.55
N ALA A 246 -22.22 -8.72 27.18
CA ALA A 246 -20.93 -9.40 27.23
C ALA A 246 -20.43 -9.82 25.84
N ILE A 247 -21.33 -10.29 24.96
CA ILE A 247 -21.00 -10.63 23.57
C ILE A 247 -20.54 -9.39 22.80
N VAL A 248 -21.26 -8.25 22.92
CA VAL A 248 -20.91 -7.00 22.23
C VAL A 248 -19.53 -6.49 22.69
N MET A 249 -19.29 -6.47 24.00
CA MET A 249 -17.99 -6.03 24.55
C MET A 249 -16.84 -6.93 24.06
N ASN A 250 -17.06 -8.23 24.03
CA ASN A 250 -16.07 -9.18 23.54
C ASN A 250 -15.82 -9.04 22.03
N LEU A 251 -16.87 -8.83 21.23
CA LEU A 251 -16.74 -8.57 19.80
C LEU A 251 -15.89 -7.32 19.54
N GLY A 252 -16.06 -6.27 20.35
CA GLY A 252 -15.24 -5.07 20.28
C GLY A 252 -13.75 -5.34 20.55
N THR A 253 -13.41 -6.04 21.63
CA THR A 253 -12.00 -6.29 22.00
C THR A 253 -11.32 -7.30 21.07
N VAL A 254 -12.03 -8.34 20.65
CA VAL A 254 -11.55 -9.29 19.64
C VAL A 254 -11.37 -8.60 18.29
N GLY A 255 -12.29 -7.71 17.89
CA GLY A 255 -12.20 -6.94 16.66
C GLY A 255 -10.94 -6.07 16.61
N VAL A 256 -10.65 -5.35 17.69
CA VAL A 256 -9.42 -4.54 17.80
C VAL A 256 -8.16 -5.42 17.71
N LEU A 257 -8.15 -6.58 18.39
CA LEU A 257 -7.03 -7.53 18.31
C LEU A 257 -6.84 -8.07 16.88
N GLN A 258 -7.93 -8.42 16.21
CA GLN A 258 -7.88 -8.92 14.84
C GLN A 258 -7.39 -7.85 13.87
N ALA A 259 -7.84 -6.60 14.02
CA ALA A 259 -7.33 -5.48 13.24
C ALA A 259 -5.82 -5.28 13.45
N ALA A 260 -5.33 -5.35 14.69
CA ALA A 260 -3.90 -5.24 14.99
C ALA A 260 -3.09 -6.37 14.35
N ILE A 261 -3.62 -7.60 14.32
CA ILE A 261 -2.99 -8.75 13.65
C ILE A 261 -3.03 -8.59 12.13
N ALA A 262 -4.14 -8.11 11.55
CA ALA A 262 -4.28 -7.91 10.12
C ALA A 262 -3.32 -6.84 9.58
N LEU A 263 -3.04 -5.80 10.38
CA LEU A 263 -2.10 -4.73 10.05
C LEU A 263 -0.64 -5.07 10.39
N GLU A 264 -0.37 -6.27 10.94
CA GLU A 264 0.96 -6.61 11.40
C GLU A 264 1.96 -6.82 10.26
N ASP A 265 1.53 -7.35 9.12
CA ASP A 265 2.35 -7.40 7.92
C ASP A 265 1.75 -6.48 6.86
N PRO A 266 2.32 -5.27 6.66
CA PRO A 266 1.76 -4.32 5.69
C PRO A 266 1.92 -4.79 4.25
N PHE A 267 2.74 -5.81 3.98
CA PHE A 267 3.02 -6.32 2.63
C PHE A 267 2.24 -7.60 2.30
N ASP A 268 1.44 -8.11 3.25
CA ASP A 268 0.59 -9.26 3.02
C ASP A 268 -0.68 -8.79 2.30
N ASN A 269 -0.76 -9.02 0.99
CA ASN A 269 -1.90 -8.66 0.13
C ASN A 269 -3.20 -9.42 0.48
N GLN A 270 -3.24 -10.10 1.63
CA GLN A 270 -4.40 -10.83 2.16
C GLN A 270 -5.26 -9.97 3.10
N GLY A 271 -4.69 -8.91 3.68
CA GLY A 271 -5.43 -8.00 4.55
C GLY A 271 -6.27 -6.98 3.78
N LEU A 272 -7.40 -6.55 4.36
CA LEU A 272 -8.23 -5.45 3.80
C LEU A 272 -7.43 -4.16 3.57
N ASP A 273 -6.44 -3.90 4.43
CA ASP A 273 -5.62 -2.66 4.42
C ASP A 273 -4.15 -2.89 4.06
N GLY A 274 -3.84 -3.98 3.35
CA GLY A 274 -2.48 -4.26 2.85
C GLY A 274 -1.98 -3.22 1.85
N ILE A 275 -0.66 -3.04 1.78
CA ILE A 275 0.01 -2.20 0.78
C ILE A 275 0.25 -3.03 -0.48
N TYR A 276 -0.38 -2.64 -1.59
CA TYR A 276 -0.18 -3.27 -2.90
C TYR A 276 1.17 -2.87 -3.51
N VAL A 277 2.25 -3.46 -3.00
CA VAL A 277 3.62 -3.18 -3.46
C VAL A 277 3.79 -3.50 -4.94
N ASP A 278 3.17 -4.59 -5.42
CA ASP A 278 3.30 -5.03 -6.81
C ASP A 278 2.79 -3.98 -7.79
N GLU A 279 1.54 -3.52 -7.59
CA GLU A 279 0.89 -2.45 -8.36
C GLU A 279 1.72 -1.17 -8.31
N SER A 280 2.13 -0.75 -7.11
CA SER A 280 2.85 0.50 -6.92
C SER A 280 4.24 0.52 -7.59
N LEU A 281 4.94 -0.61 -7.61
CA LEU A 281 6.21 -0.75 -8.30
C LEU A 281 6.01 -0.90 -9.80
N TYR A 282 4.91 -1.52 -10.24
CA TYR A 282 4.53 -1.62 -11.64
C TYR A 282 4.21 -0.25 -12.25
N GLU A 283 3.46 0.60 -11.55
CA GLU A 283 3.25 2.00 -11.95
C GLU A 283 4.57 2.77 -12.11
N ALA A 284 5.49 2.61 -11.14
CA ALA A 284 6.78 3.30 -11.18
C ALA A 284 7.65 2.80 -12.35
N GLU A 285 7.61 1.50 -12.62
CA GLU A 285 8.28 0.87 -13.74
C GLU A 285 7.71 1.35 -15.08
N GLN A 286 6.40 1.36 -15.25
CA GLN A 286 5.75 1.90 -16.45
C GLN A 286 6.14 3.35 -16.71
N ALA A 287 6.17 4.20 -15.68
CA ALA A 287 6.56 5.60 -15.82
C ALA A 287 7.99 5.79 -16.36
N ILE A 288 8.89 4.82 -16.12
CA ILE A 288 10.26 4.81 -16.63
C ILE A 288 10.32 4.41 -18.11
N TYR A 289 9.40 3.58 -18.58
CA TYR A 289 9.37 3.08 -19.96
C TYR A 289 8.54 3.96 -20.91
N PHE A 290 7.42 4.54 -20.44
CA PHE A 290 6.57 5.41 -21.27
C PHE A 290 7.26 6.68 -21.75
N THR A 291 8.36 7.06 -21.11
CA THR A 291 9.09 8.28 -21.42
C THR A 291 9.86 8.22 -22.75
N ASP A 292 10.05 7.04 -23.33
CA ASP A 292 10.70 6.86 -24.64
C ASP A 292 9.69 6.92 -25.81
N ASP A 293 8.46 6.42 -25.64
CA ASP A 293 7.42 6.39 -26.69
C ASP A 293 6.92 7.80 -27.06
N GLU A 294 6.83 8.73 -26.10
CA GLU A 294 6.40 10.11 -26.37
C GLU A 294 7.48 10.90 -27.13
N THR A 295 8.77 10.62 -26.87
CA THR A 295 9.87 11.21 -27.64
C THR A 295 9.87 10.72 -29.09
N ASP A 296 9.51 9.46 -29.34
CA ASP A 296 9.32 8.94 -30.70
C ASP A 296 8.05 9.52 -31.36
N PHE A 297 6.96 9.69 -30.62
CA PHE A 297 5.72 10.31 -31.13
C PHE A 297 5.93 11.79 -31.52
N LEU A 298 6.68 12.55 -30.71
CA LEU A 298 7.05 13.93 -31.00
C LEU A 298 8.15 14.03 -32.07
N ALA A 299 9.08 13.08 -32.15
CA ALA A 299 10.10 13.02 -33.20
C ALA A 299 9.48 12.73 -34.57
N HIS A 300 8.49 11.83 -34.65
CA HIS A 300 7.74 11.56 -35.87
C HIS A 300 6.89 12.77 -36.31
N ASN A 301 6.19 13.42 -35.38
CA ASN A 301 5.43 14.64 -35.72
C ASN A 301 6.32 15.83 -36.12
N LYS A 302 7.55 15.91 -35.59
CA LYS A 302 8.51 16.97 -35.92
C LYS A 302 9.25 16.70 -37.23
N SER A 303 9.52 15.44 -37.59
CA SER A 303 10.06 15.08 -38.91
C SER A 303 9.07 15.33 -40.04
N ASP A 304 7.77 15.17 -39.77
CA ASP A 304 6.70 15.45 -40.74
C ASP A 304 6.43 16.95 -40.90
N SER A 305 6.89 17.78 -39.94
CA SER A 305 6.73 19.24 -39.97
C SER A 305 7.86 19.99 -40.69
N MET A 306 9.02 19.37 -40.93
CA MET A 306 10.19 20.03 -41.58
C MET A 306 10.60 19.42 -42.94
N GLY A 307 9.65 18.80 -43.65
CA GLY A 307 9.83 18.29 -45.02
C GLY A 307 9.26 19.21 -46.10
N ASN A 308 10.11 20.07 -46.66
CA ASN A 308 10.06 20.67 -48.01
C ASN A 308 8.94 21.68 -48.37
N PRO A 309 9.25 22.96 -48.68
CA PRO A 309 8.30 23.93 -49.18
C PRO A 309 8.22 23.87 -50.70
N LEU A 310 7.41 22.97 -51.31
CA LEU A 310 7.18 22.98 -52.77
C LEU A 310 5.98 22.10 -53.20
N HIS A 311 4.76 22.62 -53.07
CA HIS A 311 3.74 22.54 -54.14
C HIS A 311 2.62 23.55 -53.86
N GLY A 312 2.67 24.66 -54.60
CA GLY A 312 1.57 25.61 -54.67
C GLY A 312 0.41 25.09 -55.51
N ASN A 313 -0.75 25.70 -55.28
CA ASN A 313 -1.92 25.74 -56.15
C ASN A 313 -2.69 24.43 -56.37
N SER A 314 -3.60 24.10 -55.45
CA SER A 314 -4.88 23.47 -55.82
C SER A 314 -6.01 23.62 -54.77
N MET A 315 -5.93 24.59 -53.85
CA MET A 315 -6.92 24.72 -52.77
C MET A 315 -7.31 26.17 -52.49
N LYS A 316 -7.40 26.98 -53.56
CA LYS A 316 -7.96 28.33 -53.51
C LYS A 316 -9.01 28.61 -54.58
N GLU A 317 -9.25 27.69 -55.51
CA GLU A 317 -10.29 27.85 -56.54
C GLU A 317 -11.63 27.23 -56.11
N ASP A 318 -11.63 26.13 -55.35
CA ASP A 318 -12.88 25.48 -54.93
C ASP A 318 -13.66 26.24 -53.85
N LEU A 319 -12.99 27.14 -53.11
CA LEU A 319 -13.64 27.94 -52.05
C LEU A 319 -14.29 29.24 -52.56
N LYS A 320 -14.01 29.65 -53.82
CA LYS A 320 -14.64 30.83 -54.44
C LYS A 320 -15.89 30.51 -55.26
N LEU A 321 -16.08 29.25 -55.64
CA LEU A 321 -17.22 28.81 -56.47
C LEU A 321 -18.46 28.43 -55.65
N GLN A 322 -18.34 28.24 -54.33
CA GLN A 322 -19.47 27.87 -53.46
C GLN A 322 -20.11 29.05 -52.71
N LEU A 323 -19.52 30.25 -52.75
CA LEU A 323 -20.05 31.44 -52.06
C LEU A 323 -20.78 32.45 -52.96
N SER A 324 -21.05 32.10 -54.23
CA SER A 324 -21.71 33.00 -55.19
C SER A 324 -23.10 32.53 -55.66
N LYS A 325 -23.65 31.43 -55.13
CA LYS A 325 -24.88 30.84 -55.67
C LYS A 325 -26.13 30.90 -54.79
N ASP A 326 -26.04 31.24 -53.51
CA ASP A 326 -27.22 31.31 -52.64
C ASP A 326 -27.47 32.75 -52.18
N GLY A 327 -27.95 33.53 -53.14
CA GLY A 327 -28.59 34.81 -52.89
C GLY A 327 -29.84 34.94 -53.74
N ASN A 328 -31.00 34.98 -53.07
CA ASN A 328 -32.18 35.82 -53.37
C ASN A 328 -33.53 35.07 -53.42
N THR A 329 -34.39 35.29 -52.39
CA THR A 329 -35.86 35.56 -52.43
C THR A 329 -36.41 35.48 -50.98
N THR A 330 -36.57 36.58 -50.21
CA THR A 330 -37.64 37.61 -50.11
C THR A 330 -38.95 37.23 -49.38
N VAL A 331 -39.34 38.10 -48.42
CA VAL A 331 -40.67 38.41 -47.81
C VAL A 331 -41.16 37.50 -46.67
N GLY A 332 -41.64 37.95 -45.49
CA GLY A 332 -41.91 39.28 -44.95
C GLY A 332 -42.46 39.27 -43.50
N ASP A 333 -42.41 40.45 -42.88
CA ASP A 333 -43.22 41.10 -41.83
C ASP A 333 -43.61 40.50 -40.45
N SER A 334 -43.40 41.40 -39.46
CA SER A 334 -44.16 41.69 -38.23
C SER A 334 -43.84 40.88 -36.95
N VAL A 335 -43.86 41.39 -35.70
CA VAL A 335 -44.04 42.70 -35.01
C VAL A 335 -43.79 42.42 -33.50
N ASN A 336 -43.25 43.39 -32.72
CA ASN A 336 -43.30 43.58 -31.25
C ASN A 336 -42.75 42.49 -30.29
N GLU A 337 -42.27 42.74 -29.06
CA GLU A 337 -41.97 43.91 -28.23
C GLU A 337 -41.10 43.39 -27.05
N LEU A 338 -40.10 44.16 -26.64
CA LEU A 338 -39.52 44.20 -25.28
C LEU A 338 -40.18 45.42 -24.59
N PRO A 339 -40.29 45.54 -23.24
CA PRO A 339 -39.08 45.66 -22.40
C PRO A 339 -39.17 45.36 -20.87
N HIS A 340 -37.96 45.31 -20.26
CA HIS A 340 -37.47 45.82 -18.96
C HIS A 340 -38.30 45.82 -17.65
N SER A 341 -37.61 45.48 -16.53
CA SER A 341 -37.23 46.36 -15.38
C SER A 341 -36.96 45.48 -14.12
N THR A 342 -35.76 45.38 -13.52
CA THR A 342 -35.20 46.13 -12.35
C THR A 342 -36.21 46.36 -11.20
N ALA A 343 -35.94 46.24 -9.90
CA ALA A 343 -34.74 46.40 -9.08
C ALA A 343 -35.04 45.84 -7.64
N ASP A 344 -34.02 45.40 -6.89
CA ASP A 344 -33.51 45.97 -5.62
C ASP A 344 -34.29 45.63 -4.32
N VAL A 345 -33.69 44.94 -3.34
CA VAL A 345 -32.93 45.42 -2.14
C VAL A 345 -33.77 45.22 -0.88
N GLU A 346 -33.15 44.66 0.18
CA GLU A 346 -33.12 45.21 1.55
C GLU A 346 -33.07 44.12 2.65
N ALA A 347 -32.08 44.26 3.54
CA ALA A 347 -32.02 43.75 4.92
C ALA A 347 -31.83 44.99 5.83
N PRO A 348 -31.73 44.95 7.18
CA PRO A 348 -31.90 43.90 8.22
C PRO A 348 -32.76 44.48 9.41
N PRO A 349 -32.45 44.41 10.75
CA PRO A 349 -31.84 43.42 11.67
C PRO A 349 -32.66 43.13 12.97
N HIS A 350 -32.05 42.33 13.88
CA HIS A 350 -32.22 42.17 15.35
C HIS A 350 -33.18 41.10 15.91
N HIS A 351 -32.60 40.04 16.48
CA HIS A 351 -32.52 39.84 17.94
C HIS A 351 -31.44 38.84 18.34
#